data_AF-A0A132GU89-F1
#
_entry.id   AF-A0A132GU89-F1
#
_cell.length_a   1.000
_cell.length_b   1.000
_cell.length_c   1.000
_cell.angle_alpha   90.00
_cell.angle_beta   90.00
_cell.angle_gamma   90.00
#
_symmetry.space_group_name_H-M   'P 1'
#
loop_
_entity.id
_entity.type
_entity.pdbx_description
1 polymer ?
#
loop_
_entity_poly.entity_id
_entity_poly.type
_entity_poly.pdbx_seq_one_letter_code
_entity_poly.pdbx_strand_id
1 'polypeptide(L)'
;MFRKNKYRLLYDKADDGSLCHFVYIDGELINAPIKRELKGFLILLKIRCLNYTNICAYSVRELADTLAIGKSMVDNYLKMAEETGYIKRDKKKKTIKLLNEKIFIEARETDISGIRKLYPEVIPDDMFDSKGRYIK
;
A
#
# COMPACT_ATOMS: atom_id res chain seq x y z
N MET A 1 13.09 -19.33 -0.17
CA MET A 1 12.07 -19.53 -1.22
C MET A 1 10.82 -18.76 -0.79
N PHE A 2 10.60 -17.56 -1.34
CA PHE A 2 9.45 -16.72 -0.99
C PHE A 2 8.25 -17.10 -1.89
N ARG A 3 7.14 -17.52 -1.29
CA ARG A 3 5.92 -17.97 -1.98
C ARG A 3 5.14 -16.78 -2.58
N LYS A 4 4.37 -17.08 -3.63
CA LYS A 4 3.46 -16.15 -4.33
C LYS A 4 2.35 -15.63 -3.40
N ASN A 5 1.90 -14.41 -3.69
CA ASN A 5 0.98 -13.54 -2.94
C ASN A 5 -0.27 -14.22 -2.33
N LYS A 6 -0.68 -13.73 -1.15
CA LYS A 6 -2.08 -13.74 -0.69
C LYS A 6 -2.51 -12.48 0.10
N TYR A 7 -2.00 -11.29 -0.24
CA TYR A 7 -2.78 -10.06 -0.08
C TYR A 7 -3.94 -10.19 -1.07
N ARG A 8 -5.18 -10.11 -0.58
CA ARG A 8 -6.33 -10.11 -1.45
C ARG A 8 -6.41 -8.74 -2.11
N LEU A 9 -5.73 -8.62 -3.25
CA LEU A 9 -5.82 -7.46 -4.12
C LEU A 9 -7.29 -7.27 -4.47
N LEU A 10 -7.85 -6.10 -4.14
CA LEU A 10 -9.11 -5.70 -4.73
C LEU A 10 -8.80 -5.32 -6.17
N TYR A 11 -9.27 -6.15 -7.09
CA TYR A 11 -9.39 -5.75 -8.48
C TYR A 11 -10.66 -4.94 -8.57
N ASP A 12 -10.53 -3.71 -9.03
CA ASP A 12 -11.66 -2.92 -9.48
C ASP A 12 -11.47 -2.62 -10.96
N LYS A 13 -12.53 -2.18 -11.63
CA LYS A 13 -12.45 -1.72 -13.01
C LYS A 13 -12.37 -0.20 -13.01
N ALA A 14 -11.36 0.36 -13.67
CA ALA A 14 -11.33 1.78 -13.95
C ALA A 14 -12.50 2.12 -14.89
N ASP A 15 -12.80 3.42 -15.05
CA ASP A 15 -13.91 3.90 -15.90
C ASP A 15 -13.79 3.41 -17.36
N ASP A 16 -12.58 3.06 -17.80
CA ASP A 16 -12.28 2.50 -19.13
C ASP A 16 -12.36 0.96 -19.20
N GLY A 17 -12.75 0.30 -18.11
CA GLY A 17 -12.86 -1.16 -18.00
C GLY A 17 -11.53 -1.89 -17.72
N SER A 18 -10.42 -1.16 -17.59
CA SER A 18 -9.12 -1.77 -17.26
C SER A 18 -9.06 -2.23 -15.80
N LEU A 19 -8.38 -3.35 -15.55
CA LEU A 19 -8.16 -3.84 -14.19
C LEU A 19 -7.16 -2.93 -13.48
N CYS A 20 -7.63 -2.22 -12.46
CA CYS A 20 -6.79 -1.34 -11.65
C CYS A 20 -6.55 -1.94 -10.26
N HIS A 21 -5.36 -1.66 -9.73
CA HIS A 21 -4.91 -2.14 -8.44
C HIS A 21 -5.02 -1.01 -7.42
N PHE A 22 -5.97 -1.13 -6.49
CA PHE A 22 -6.11 -0.18 -5.39
C PHE A 22 -5.51 -0.73 -4.11
N VAL A 23 -4.78 0.13 -3.40
CA VAL A 23 -4.25 -0.14 -2.06
C VAL A 23 -4.78 0.94 -1.13
N TYR A 24 -5.43 0.52 -0.05
CA TYR A 24 -5.91 1.46 0.97
C TYR A 24 -4.74 1.92 1.83
N ILE A 25 -4.67 3.23 2.05
CA ILE A 25 -3.69 3.86 2.94
C ILE A 25 -4.38 4.14 4.27
N ASP A 26 -3.69 3.84 5.37
CA ASP A 26 -4.22 4.14 6.70
C ASP A 26 -4.38 5.65 6.94
N GLY A 27 -5.55 6.03 7.44
CA GLY A 27 -5.87 7.40 7.83
C GLY A 27 -4.93 7.95 8.89
N GLU A 28 -4.28 7.11 9.70
CA GLU A 28 -3.23 7.53 10.64
C GLU A 28 -2.07 8.23 9.91
N LEU A 29 -1.62 7.70 8.77
CA LEU A 29 -0.55 8.34 7.98
C LEU A 29 -1.01 9.66 7.36
N ILE A 30 -2.28 9.73 6.95
CA ILE A 30 -2.89 10.94 6.40
C ILE A 30 -2.95 12.05 7.46
N ASN A 31 -3.27 11.70 8.70
CA ASN A 31 -3.41 12.64 9.82
C ASN A 31 -2.10 12.90 10.58
N ALA A 32 -1.03 12.16 10.28
CA ALA A 32 0.25 12.32 10.96
C ALA A 32 0.81 13.76 10.86
N PRO A 33 1.44 14.31 11.92
CA PRO A 33 1.97 15.67 11.96
C PRO A 33 3.33 15.79 11.23
N ILE A 34 3.41 15.26 10.02
CA ILE A 34 4.58 15.31 9.15
C ILE A 34 4.23 15.99 7.81
N LYS A 35 5.26 16.44 7.09
CA LYS A 35 5.12 17.08 5.77
C LYS A 35 4.38 16.18 4.79
N ARG A 36 3.55 16.77 3.91
CA ARG A 36 2.75 16.03 2.92
C ARG A 36 3.63 15.25 1.95
N GLU A 37 4.77 15.82 1.59
CA GLU A 37 5.78 15.22 0.73
C GLU A 37 6.40 13.98 1.38
N LEU A 38 6.63 14.02 2.70
CA LEU A 38 7.14 12.87 3.45
C LEU A 38 6.10 11.74 3.51
N LYS A 39 4.81 12.07 3.66
CA LYS A 39 3.72 11.07 3.58
C LYS A 39 3.73 10.36 2.23
N GLY A 40 3.79 11.13 1.15
CA GLY A 40 3.89 10.61 -0.22
C GLY A 40 5.12 9.71 -0.40
N PHE A 41 6.28 10.15 0.10
CA PHE A 41 7.51 9.36 0.04
C PHE A 41 7.40 8.04 0.81
N LEU A 42 6.82 8.03 2.02
CA LEU A 42 6.63 6.81 2.81
C LEU A 42 5.73 5.80 2.10
N ILE A 43 4.67 6.27 1.43
CA ILE A 43 3.81 5.43 0.59
C ILE A 43 4.62 4.83 -0.56
N LEU A 44 5.34 5.65 -1.32
CA LEU A 44 6.18 5.19 -2.43
C LEU A 44 7.24 4.18 -1.96
N LEU A 45 7.88 4.43 -0.83
CA LEU A 45 8.86 3.53 -0.23
C LEU A 45 8.22 2.19 0.18
N LYS A 46 7.02 2.20 0.75
CA LYS A 46 6.29 0.99 1.12
C LYS A 46 5.96 0.13 -0.10
N ILE A 47 5.60 0.72 -1.25
CA ILE A 47 5.37 -0.01 -2.51
C ILE A 47 6.65 -0.71 -3.01
N ARG A 48 7.83 -0.23 -2.63
CA ARG A 48 9.13 -0.81 -2.97
C ARG A 48 9.66 -1.80 -1.92
N CYS A 49 8.91 -2.09 -0.88
CA CYS A 49 9.29 -3.11 0.09
C CYS A 49 9.12 -4.53 -0.48
N LEU A 50 9.88 -5.48 0.04
CA LEU A 50 9.65 -6.89 -0.23
C LEU A 50 8.25 -7.26 0.24
N ASN A 51 7.56 -8.07 -0.57
CA ASN A 51 6.19 -8.51 -0.31
C ASN A 51 6.04 -9.06 1.12
N TYR A 52 4.96 -8.69 1.82
CA TYR A 52 4.68 -9.08 3.22
C TYR A 52 5.67 -8.58 4.25
N THR A 53 6.53 -7.62 3.87
CA THR A 53 7.47 -7.03 4.79
C THR A 53 7.39 -5.51 4.77
N ASN A 54 8.07 -4.92 5.73
CA ASN A 54 8.43 -3.51 5.74
C ASN A 54 9.88 -3.29 5.32
N ILE A 55 10.52 -4.27 4.69
CA ILE A 55 11.93 -4.22 4.35
C ILE A 55 12.06 -3.81 2.89
N CYS A 56 12.65 -2.64 2.68
CA CYS A 56 13.10 -2.17 1.38
C CYS A 56 14.60 -2.48 1.25
N ALA A 57 14.96 -3.31 0.27
CA ALA A 57 16.34 -3.73 0.00
C ALA A 57 16.91 -3.02 -1.24
N TYR A 58 16.57 -1.74 -1.40
CA TYR A 58 17.09 -0.89 -2.47
C TYR A 58 18.12 0.10 -1.92
N SER A 59 19.17 0.33 -2.69
CA SER A 59 20.09 1.44 -2.46
C SER A 59 19.42 2.79 -2.79
N VAL A 60 20.01 3.88 -2.29
CA VAL A 60 19.54 5.25 -2.60
C VAL A 60 19.54 5.52 -4.11
N ARG A 61 20.49 4.96 -4.85
CA ARG A 61 20.57 5.12 -6.31
C ARG A 61 19.42 4.40 -6.99
N GLU A 62 19.17 3.15 -6.64
CA GLU A 62 18.08 2.37 -7.25
C GLU A 62 16.71 2.95 -6.87
N LEU A 63 16.55 3.49 -5.66
CA LEU A 63 15.34 4.23 -5.29
C LEU A 63 15.15 5.49 -6.13
N ALA A 64 16.21 6.26 -6.39
CA ALA A 64 16.14 7.43 -7.25
C ALA A 64 15.68 7.06 -8.67
N ASP A 65 16.28 6.02 -9.25
CA ASP A 65 15.96 5.55 -10.59
C ASP A 65 14.52 5.00 -10.68
N THR A 66 14.08 4.20 -9.69
CA THR A 66 12.77 3.53 -9.70
C THR A 66 11.60 4.41 -9.26
N LEU A 67 11.87 5.49 -8.52
CA LEU A 67 10.86 6.48 -8.12
C LEU A 67 10.83 7.69 -9.05
N ALA A 68 11.79 7.81 -9.97
CA ALA A 68 12.01 9.00 -10.79
C ALA A 68 12.18 10.28 -9.95
N ILE A 69 12.85 10.16 -8.79
CA ILE A 69 13.13 11.26 -7.87
C ILE A 69 14.64 11.47 -7.81
N GLY A 70 15.09 12.72 -7.75
CA GLY A 70 16.52 13.03 -7.63
C GLY A 70 17.16 12.35 -6.41
N LYS A 71 18.38 11.80 -6.58
CA LYS A 71 19.13 11.09 -5.53
C LYS A 71 19.24 11.88 -4.22
N SER A 72 19.51 13.19 -4.31
CA SER A 72 19.61 14.08 -3.14
C SER A 72 18.28 14.20 -2.41
N MET A 73 17.15 14.24 -3.14
CA MET A 73 15.82 14.25 -2.53
C MET A 73 15.53 12.93 -1.83
N VAL A 74 15.84 11.78 -2.45
CA VAL A 74 15.66 10.47 -1.80
C VAL A 74 16.46 10.40 -0.50
N ASP A 75 17.73 10.81 -0.49
CA ASP A 75 18.53 10.80 0.74
C ASP A 75 17.96 11.74 1.82
N ASN A 76 17.50 12.93 1.43
CA ASN A 76 16.85 13.87 2.35
C ASN A 76 15.56 13.29 2.94
N TYR A 77 14.71 12.67 2.13
CA TYR A 77 13.48 12.03 2.62
C TYR A 77 13.77 10.83 3.53
N LEU A 78 14.80 10.03 3.23
CA LEU A 78 15.23 8.95 4.12
C LEU A 78 15.76 9.49 5.46
N LYS A 79 16.51 10.59 5.47
CA LYS A 79 16.93 11.25 6.72
C LYS A 79 15.74 11.75 7.53
N MET A 80 14.84 12.50 6.91
CA MET A 80 13.63 13.01 7.56
C MET A 80 12.77 11.87 8.12
N ALA A 81 12.59 10.78 7.36
CA ALA A 81 11.82 9.61 7.80
C ALA A 81 12.47 8.89 8.99
N GLU A 82 13.80 8.85 9.06
CA GLU A 82 14.54 8.23 10.16
C GLU A 82 14.50 9.12 11.41
N GLU A 83 14.68 10.43 11.26
CA GLU A 83 14.58 11.42 12.35
C GLU A 83 13.18 11.46 12.97
N THR A 84 12.14 11.31 12.14
CA THR A 84 10.74 11.25 12.58
C THR A 84 10.30 9.85 13.06
N GLY A 85 11.20 8.86 13.04
CA GLY A 85 10.94 7.52 13.58
C GLY A 85 10.01 6.64 12.73
N TYR A 86 9.84 6.93 11.44
CA TYR A 86 9.04 6.10 10.53
C TYR A 86 9.84 4.97 9.89
N ILE A 87 11.16 5.12 9.81
CA ILE A 87 12.06 4.10 9.26
C ILE A 87 13.27 3.87 10.15
N LYS A 88 13.94 2.74 9.92
CA LYS A 88 15.27 2.45 10.43
C LYS A 88 16.16 1.94 9.31
N ARG A 89 17.34 2.53 9.13
CA ARG A 89 18.31 2.08 8.12
C ARG A 89 19.33 1.11 8.72
N ASP A 90 19.54 -0.03 8.06
CA ASP A 90 20.65 -0.94 8.35
C ASP A 90 21.73 -0.77 7.27
N LYS A 91 22.78 -0.04 7.64
CA LYS A 91 23.92 0.24 6.74
C LYS A 91 24.71 -1.02 6.38
N LYS A 92 24.78 -2.02 7.26
CA LYS A 92 25.54 -3.26 7.02
C LYS A 92 24.80 -4.12 6.00
N LYS A 93 23.49 -4.28 6.16
CA LYS A 93 22.64 -5.07 5.28
C LYS A 93 22.15 -4.32 4.04
N LYS A 94 22.41 -3.01 3.96
CA LYS A 94 21.88 -2.10 2.92
C LYS A 94 20.35 -2.21 2.80
N THR A 95 19.68 -2.20 3.94
CA THR A 95 18.21 -2.29 3.99
C THR A 95 17.60 -1.13 4.75
N ILE A 96 16.37 -0.81 4.41
CA ILE A 96 15.54 0.20 5.06
C ILE A 96 14.30 -0.53 5.59
N LYS A 97 14.06 -0.47 6.90
CA LYS A 97 12.85 -1.05 7.52
C LYS A 97 11.86 0.06 7.83
N LEU A 98 10.65 0.01 7.28
CA LEU A 98 9.55 0.84 7.76
C LEU A 98 9.06 0.29 9.12
N LEU A 99 8.82 1.21 10.05
CA LEU A 99 8.45 0.86 11.42
C LEU A 99 6.94 0.74 11.60
N ASN A 100 6.15 1.40 10.74
CA ASN A 100 4.70 1.24 10.72
C ASN A 100 4.29 0.08 9.81
N GLU A 101 3.72 -0.97 10.39
CA GLU A 101 3.21 -2.17 9.70
C GLU A 101 1.84 -1.94 9.04
N LYS A 102 1.11 -0.90 9.45
CA LYS A 102 -0.28 -0.65 9.03
C LYS A 102 -0.41 0.41 7.94
N ILE A 103 0.69 0.86 7.31
CA ILE A 103 0.63 1.88 6.24
C ILE A 103 -0.38 1.51 5.14
N PHE A 104 -0.44 0.22 4.79
CA PHE A 104 -1.45 -0.31 3.89
C PHE A 104 -2.45 -1.15 4.66
N ILE A 105 -3.74 -0.86 4.44
CA ILE A 105 -4.84 -1.63 5.02
C ILE A 105 -5.11 -2.83 4.11
N GLU A 106 -5.04 -4.03 4.69
CA GLU A 106 -5.54 -5.23 4.04
C GLU A 106 -7.07 -5.19 4.04
N ALA A 107 -7.67 -5.02 2.87
CA ALA A 107 -9.11 -5.17 2.73
C ALA A 107 -9.49 -6.65 2.90
N ARG A 108 -10.10 -6.98 4.04
CA ARG A 108 -10.75 -8.28 4.21
C ARG A 108 -11.93 -8.35 3.24
N GLU A 109 -12.09 -9.48 2.55
CA GLU A 109 -13.34 -9.75 1.83
C GLU A 109 -14.49 -9.78 2.84
N THR A 110 -15.50 -8.95 2.61
CA THR A 110 -16.70 -8.94 3.46
C THR A 110 -17.40 -10.29 3.35
N ASP A 111 -18.06 -10.72 4.43
CA ASP A 111 -18.78 -11.99 4.43
C ASP A 111 -19.88 -11.99 3.34
N ILE A 112 -20.49 -10.84 3.08
CA ILE A 112 -21.43 -10.63 1.96
C ILE A 112 -20.78 -10.91 0.61
N SER A 113 -19.56 -10.42 0.36
CA SER A 113 -18.84 -10.70 -0.88
C SER A 113 -18.43 -12.17 -1.00
N GLY A 114 -18.17 -12.84 0.12
CA GLY A 114 -17.91 -14.27 0.17
C GLY A 114 -19.17 -15.09 -0.16
N ILE A 115 -20.30 -14.75 0.47
CA ILE A 115 -21.60 -15.40 0.26
C ILE A 115 -22.07 -15.19 -1.18
N ARG A 116 -21.97 -13.98 -1.74
CA ARG A 116 -22.35 -13.70 -3.14
C ARG A 116 -21.60 -14.57 -4.15
N LYS A 117 -20.33 -14.90 -3.89
CA LYS A 117 -19.56 -15.79 -4.77
C LYS A 117 -20.03 -17.25 -4.73
N LEU A 118 -20.51 -17.69 -3.57
CA LEU A 118 -20.97 -19.06 -3.35
C LEU A 118 -22.42 -19.25 -3.79
N TYR A 119 -23.24 -18.21 -3.60
CA TYR A 119 -24.69 -18.21 -3.80
C TYR A 119 -25.13 -16.92 -4.51
N PRO A 120 -24.75 -16.71 -5.79
CA PRO A 120 -25.10 -15.50 -6.53
C PRO A 120 -26.61 -15.31 -6.70
N GLU A 121 -27.39 -16.39 -6.65
CA GLU A 121 -28.86 -16.38 -6.69
C GLU A 121 -29.50 -15.80 -5.42
N VAL A 122 -28.79 -15.83 -4.29
CA VAL A 122 -29.28 -15.31 -3.00
C VAL A 122 -29.01 -13.82 -2.85
N ILE A 123 -27.95 -13.32 -3.49
CA ILE A 123 -27.55 -11.91 -3.43
C ILE A 123 -27.28 -11.38 -4.85
N PRO A 124 -28.33 -11.17 -5.67
CA PRO A 124 -28.22 -10.62 -7.01
C PRO A 124 -27.75 -9.16 -7.03
N ASP A 125 -27.19 -8.72 -8.16
CA ASP A 125 -26.53 -7.42 -8.30
C ASP A 125 -27.47 -6.21 -8.09
N ASP A 126 -28.76 -6.39 -8.31
CA ASP A 126 -29.80 -5.37 -8.10
C ASP A 126 -30.07 -5.07 -6.62
N MET A 127 -29.54 -5.87 -5.69
CA MET A 127 -29.58 -5.60 -4.25
C MET A 127 -28.51 -4.60 -3.78
N PHE A 128 -27.66 -4.10 -4.69
CA PHE A 128 -26.62 -3.14 -4.36
C PHE A 128 -26.74 -1.85 -5.16
N ASP A 129 -26.45 -0.71 -4.53
CA ASP A 129 -26.42 0.57 -5.23
C ASP A 129 -25.21 0.65 -6.15
N SER A 130 -25.17 1.71 -6.97
CA SER A 130 -24.01 2.04 -7.81
C SER A 130 -22.68 2.19 -7.05
N LYS A 131 -22.70 2.22 -5.71
CA LYS A 131 -21.54 2.30 -4.82
C LYS A 131 -21.27 0.98 -4.09
N GLY A 132 -21.95 -0.11 -4.45
CA GLY A 132 -21.78 -1.44 -3.87
C GLY A 132 -22.34 -1.59 -2.45
N ARG A 133 -23.25 -0.71 -2.00
CA ARG A 133 -23.90 -0.80 -0.69
C ARG A 133 -25.20 -1.56 -0.80
N TYR A 134 -25.48 -2.42 0.18
CA TYR A 134 -26.73 -3.16 0.22
C TYR A 134 -27.90 -2.20 0.37
N ILE A 135 -28.79 -2.17 -0.63
CA ILE A 135 -30.02 -1.39 -0.61
C ILE A 135 -31.11 -2.35 -0.15
N LYS A 136 -31.67 -2.09 1.03
CA LYS A 136 -32.81 -2.84 1.54
C LYS A 136 -34.09 -2.37 0.88
#